data_AF-A0A077PW92-F1
#
_entry.id   AF-A0A077PW92-F1
#
_cell.length_a   1.000
_cell.length_b   1.000
_cell.length_c   1.000
_cell.angle_alpha   90.00
_cell.angle_beta   90.00
_cell.angle_gamma   90.00
#
_symmetry.space_group_name_H-M   'P 1'
#
loop_
_entity.id
_entity.type
_entity.pdbx_description
1 polymer ?
#
loop_
_entity_poly.entity_id
_entity_poly.type
_entity_poly.pdbx_seq_one_letter_code
_entity_poly.pdbx_strand_id
1 'polypeptide(L)' 'MTHQISKSACGVGTLLRIRRLWALRRLRNHWRDDMRFLRFARQYKGMSDHFNFYKRYRFLRLLTEYEQQRGTIL' A
#
# COMPACT_ATOMS: atom_id res chain seq x y z
N MET A 1 24.23 16.22 28.12
CA MET A 1 23.59 14.93 27.75
C MET A 1 22.24 15.04 27.02
N THR A 2 21.79 16.24 26.62
CA THR A 2 20.50 16.46 25.92
C THR A 2 20.59 16.32 24.39
N HIS A 3 21.78 16.44 23.80
CA HIS A 3 21.97 16.43 22.33
C HIS A 3 21.86 15.06 21.64
N GLN A 4 22.06 13.95 22.35
CA GLN A 4 21.94 12.60 21.75
C GLN A 4 20.47 12.13 21.67
N ILE A 5 19.64 12.53 22.63
CA ILE A 5 18.22 12.15 22.68
C ILE A 5 17.46 12.79 21.50
N SER A 6 17.76 14.04 21.14
CA SER A 6 17.07 14.74 20.04
C SER A 6 17.39 14.18 18.65
N LYS A 7 18.65 13.78 18.39
CA LYS A 7 19.04 13.13 17.12
C LYS A 7 18.36 11.77 16.95
N SER A 8 18.22 10.99 18.03
CA SER A 8 17.54 9.69 18.00
C SER A 8 16.04 9.82 17.66
N ALA A 9 15.35 10.83 18.20
CA ALA A 9 13.95 11.10 17.94
C ALA A 9 13.68 11.54 16.49
N CYS A 10 14.53 12.39 15.92
CA CYS A 10 14.46 12.78 14.51
C CYS A 10 14.68 11.59 13.56
N GLY A 11 15.59 10.66 13.90
CA GLY A 11 15.84 9.45 13.11
C GLY A 11 14.63 8.52 13.06
N VAL A 12 13.99 8.28 14.21
CA VAL A 12 12.79 7.43 14.31
C VAL A 12 11.59 8.04 13.56
N GLY A 13 11.36 9.35 13.71
CA GLY A 13 10.30 10.05 12.99
C GLY A 13 10.49 10.05 11.46
N THR A 14 11.74 10.16 11.01
CA THR A 14 12.09 10.11 9.57
C THR A 14 11.88 8.71 9.01
N LEU A 15 12.30 7.67 9.73
CA LEU A 15 12.09 6.27 9.35
C LEU A 15 10.60 5.92 9.26
N LEU A 16 9.78 6.41 10.21
CA LEU A 16 8.33 6.18 10.18
C LEU A 16 7.68 6.86 8.95
N ARG A 17 8.07 8.11 8.64
CA ARG A 17 7.60 8.81 7.43
C ARG A 17 8.00 8.07 6.15
N ILE A 18 9.23 7.60 6.06
CA ILE A 18 9.71 6.80 4.92
C ILE A 18 8.86 5.52 4.79
N ARG A 19 8.71 4.75 5.87
CA ARG A 19 7.89 3.52 5.87
C ARG A 19 6.45 3.78 5.43
N ARG A 20 5.82 4.84 5.94
CA ARG A 20 4.47 5.27 5.52
C ARG A 20 4.41 5.58 4.03
N LEU A 21 5.39 6.31 3.52
CA LEU A 21 5.47 6.66 2.11
C LEU A 21 5.63 5.42 1.21
N TRP A 22 6.44 4.45 1.64
CA TRP A 22 6.62 3.17 0.95
C TRP A 22 5.36 2.33 0.95
N ALA A 23 4.66 2.21 2.08
CA ALA A 23 3.41 1.48 2.17
C ALA A 23 2.33 2.09 1.25
N LEU A 24 2.19 3.42 1.27
CA LEU A 24 1.27 4.13 0.38
C LEU A 24 1.63 3.96 -1.11
N ARG A 25 2.93 4.02 -1.46
CA ARG A 25 3.40 3.76 -2.83
C ARG A 25 3.06 2.35 -3.27
N ARG A 26 3.25 1.35 -2.40
CA ARG A 26 2.94 -0.05 -2.68
C ARG A 26 1.43 -0.25 -2.92
N LEU A 27 0.59 0.28 -2.03
CA LEU A 27 -0.88 0.22 -2.18
C LEU A 27 -1.34 0.89 -3.49
N ARG A 28 -0.77 2.06 -3.81
CA ARG A 28 -1.10 2.78 -5.04
C ARG A 28 -0.65 2.03 -6.30
N ASN A 29 0.49 1.34 -6.25
CA ASN A 29 0.94 0.50 -7.36
C ASN A 29 0.02 -0.71 -7.56
N HIS A 30 -0.37 -1.41 -6.49
CA HIS A 30 -1.36 -2.48 -6.56
C HIS A 30 -2.68 -2.01 -7.19
N TRP A 31 -3.19 -0.86 -6.76
CA TRP A 31 -4.40 -0.28 -7.36
C TRP A 31 -4.24 0.05 -8.85
N ARG A 32 -3.09 0.61 -9.26
CA ARG A 32 -2.81 0.89 -10.67
C ARG A 32 -2.75 -0.39 -11.51
N ASP A 33 -2.13 -1.43 -10.99
CA ASP A 33 -2.05 -2.72 -11.66
C ASP A 33 -3.45 -3.34 -11.80
N ASP A 34 -4.26 -3.30 -10.74
CA ASP A 34 -5.65 -3.77 -10.78
C ASP A 34 -6.48 -3.02 -11.82
N MET A 35 -6.36 -1.70 -11.90
CA MET A 35 -7.06 -0.89 -12.90
C MET A 35 -6.56 -1.16 -14.33
N ARG A 36 -5.26 -1.42 -14.49
CA ARG A 36 -4.67 -1.82 -15.78
C ARG A 36 -5.22 -3.19 -16.21
N PHE A 37 -5.25 -4.15 -15.30
CA PHE A 37 -5.85 -5.46 -15.53
C PHE A 37 -7.34 -5.36 -15.85
N LEU A 38 -8.10 -4.52 -15.13
CA LEU A 38 -9.52 -4.28 -15.43
C LEU A 38 -9.71 -3.74 -16.85
N ARG A 39 -8.85 -2.82 -17.29
CA ARG A 39 -8.89 -2.29 -18.67
C ARG A 39 -8.67 -3.40 -19.69
N PHE A 40 -7.67 -4.26 -19.47
CA PHE A 40 -7.43 -5.41 -20.34
C PHE A 40 -8.57 -6.42 -20.29
N ALA A 41 -9.10 -6.75 -19.11
CA ALA A 41 -10.22 -7.67 -18.95
C ALA A 41 -11.49 -7.18 -19.65
N ARG A 42 -11.72 -5.87 -19.70
CA ARG A 42 -12.82 -5.28 -20.48
C ARG A 42 -12.62 -5.37 -21.98
N GLN A 43 -11.37 -5.34 -22.46
CA GLN A 43 -11.05 -5.45 -23.88
C GLN A 43 -11.02 -6.89 -24.38
N TYR A 44 -10.63 -7.84 -23.52
CA TYR A 44 -10.49 -9.25 -23.87
C TYR A 44 -11.49 -10.09 -23.10
N LYS A 45 -12.54 -10.56 -23.79
CA LYS A 45 -13.69 -11.27 -23.21
C LYS A 45 -13.30 -12.45 -22.30
N GLY A 46 -12.22 -13.17 -22.62
CA GLY A 46 -11.73 -14.30 -21.81
C GLY A 46 -10.92 -13.92 -20.56
N MET A 47 -10.45 -12.68 -20.43
CA MET A 47 -9.74 -12.23 -19.22
C MET A 47 -10.69 -11.79 -18.09
N SER A 48 -11.96 -11.50 -18.41
CA SER A 48 -13.00 -11.20 -17.43
C SER A 48 -13.12 -12.30 -16.38
N ASP A 49 -13.10 -13.57 -16.81
CA ASP A 49 -13.25 -14.73 -15.91
C ASP A 49 -12.09 -14.86 -14.93
N HIS A 50 -10.91 -14.35 -15.30
CA HIS A 50 -9.73 -14.31 -14.44
C HIS A 50 -9.66 -13.04 -13.56
N PHE A 51 -10.44 -11.99 -13.87
CA PHE A 51 -10.44 -10.74 -13.14
C PHE A 51 -11.64 -10.62 -12.20
N ASN A 52 -11.45 -10.98 -10.93
CA ASN A 52 -12.44 -10.73 -9.89
C ASN A 52 -12.11 -9.45 -9.11
N PHE A 53 -12.83 -8.36 -9.43
CA PHE A 53 -12.68 -7.06 -8.78
C PHE A 53 -12.85 -7.14 -7.26
N TYR A 54 -13.86 -7.86 -6.78
CA TYR A 54 -14.13 -7.99 -5.34
C TYR A 54 -12.99 -8.68 -4.59
N LYS A 55 -12.42 -9.75 -5.14
CA LYS A 55 -11.27 -10.44 -4.54
C LYS A 55 -10.06 -9.52 -4.44
N ARG A 56 -9.76 -8.76 -5.50
CA ARG A 56 -8.64 -7.81 -5.53
C ARG A 56 -8.84 -6.64 -4.57
N TYR A 57 -10.05 -6.06 -4.54
CA TYR A 57 -10.40 -5.04 -3.57
C TYR A 57 -10.27 -5.54 -2.13
N ARG A 58 -10.75 -6.76 -1.83
CA ARG A 58 -10.59 -7.38 -0.50
C ARG A 58 -9.12 -7.58 -0.14
N PHE A 59 -8.28 -8.00 -1.08
CA PHE A 59 -6.83 -8.11 -0.87
C PHE A 59 -6.20 -6.75 -0.52
N LEU A 60 -6.50 -5.70 -1.29
CA LEU A 60 -6.03 -4.33 -1.02
C LEU A 60 -6.49 -3.82 0.35
N ARG A 61 -7.71 -4.13 0.74
CA ARG A 61 -8.26 -3.80 2.06
C ARG A 61 -7.47 -4.48 3.18
N LEU A 62 -7.26 -5.80 3.08
CA LEU A 62 -6.46 -6.56 4.06
C LEU A 62 -5.02 -6.03 4.15
N LEU A 63 -4.41 -5.67 3.01
CA LEU A 63 -3.06 -5.11 2.99
C LEU A 63 -3.01 -3.74 3.70
N THR A 64 -4.05 -2.92 3.50
CA THR A 64 -4.20 -1.63 4.19
C THR A 64 -4.38 -1.82 5.69
N GLU A 65 -5.29 -2.72 6.10
CA GLU A 65 -5.54 -3.05 7.51
C GLU A 65 -4.27 -3.55 8.21
N TYR A 66 -3.48 -4.39 7.53
CA TYR A 66 -2.19 -4.86 8.03
C TYR A 66 -1.18 -3.71 8.24
N GLU A 67 -1.08 -2.77 7.30
CA GLU A 67 -0.20 -1.60 7.45
C GLU A 67 -0.71 -0.62 8.53
N GLN A 68 -2.02 -0.57 8.77
CA GLN A 68 -2.60 0.19 9.88
C GLN A 68 -2.29 -0.44 11.24
N GLN A 69 -2.43 -1.75 11.38
CA GLN A 69 -2.09 -2.49 12.61
C GLN A 69 -0.60 -2.34 12.98
N ARG A 70 0.28 -2.23 11.97
CA ARG A 70 1.71 -1.97 12.20
C ARG A 70 2.02 -0.52 12.58
N GLY A 71 1.04 0.38 12.58
CA GLY A 71 1.24 1.81 12.80
C GLY A 71 1.98 2.50 11.64
N THR A 72 2.10 1.84 10.48
CA THR A 72 2.75 2.41 9.29
C THR A 72 1.83 3.44 8.62
N ILE A 73 0.53 3.15 8.59
CA ILE A 73 -0.52 4.02 8.05
C ILE A 73 -1.51 4.29 9.19
N LEU A 74 -2.01 5.53 9.26
CA LEU A 74 -3.14 5.89 10.14
C LEU A 74 -4.44 5.62 9.37
#